data_AF-A0A7V6LFW8-F1
#
_entry.id   AF-A0A7V6LFW8-F1
#
_cell.length_a   1.000
_cell.length_b   1.000
_cell.length_c   1.000
_cell.angle_alpha   90.00
_cell.angle_beta   90.00
_cell.angle_gamma   90.00
#
_symmetry.space_group_name_H-M   'P 1'
#
loop_
_entity.id
_entity.type
_entity.pdbx_description
1 polymer ?
#
loop_
_entity_poly.entity_id
_entity_poly.type
_entity_poly.pdbx_seq_one_letter_code
_entity_poly.pdbx_strand_id
1 'polypeptide(L)'
;MTLSYEATYPARRFLMRASTSTGRVEVVSGILVFTRRAATDNEEFDLKGGSDNPYPRLADEDGSWTNMTALVIRGGRTVLEHAQAIGRQTDVRFEAKTDGTYGVLELAQGVTQKCRDLYIDGVRQTIGTYGSSESGAQHRPQDSAGNELFAGPGVLHVLRDGRQGLIVTFR
;
A
#
# COMPACT_ATOMS: atom_id res chain seq x y z
N MET A 1 -1.62 -0.43 17.84
CA MET A 1 -2.41 0.65 17.22
C MET A 1 -2.85 0.18 15.85
N THR A 2 -4.16 0.14 15.62
CA THR A 2 -4.76 -0.18 14.32
C THR A 2 -5.46 1.07 13.82
N LEU A 3 -5.19 1.45 12.58
CA LEU A 3 -5.89 2.54 11.92
C LEU A 3 -6.71 1.94 10.77
N SER A 4 -8.03 1.92 10.94
CA SER A 4 -8.99 1.45 9.94
C SER A 4 -9.66 2.65 9.30
N TYR A 5 -9.78 2.64 7.98
CA TYR A 5 -10.34 3.77 7.23
C TYR A 5 -11.56 3.36 6.40
N GLU A 6 -12.65 4.10 6.61
CA GLU A 6 -13.90 4.05 5.85
C GLU A 6 -14.29 5.49 5.46
N ALA A 7 -14.37 5.79 4.16
CA ALA A 7 -15.02 7.00 3.66
C ALA A 7 -16.41 6.74 3.09
N THR A 8 -17.27 7.72 3.31
CA THR A 8 -18.57 7.89 2.65
C THR A 8 -18.43 8.81 1.43
N TYR A 9 -19.23 8.57 0.39
CA TYR A 9 -19.14 9.21 -0.94
C TYR A 9 -19.26 10.75 -0.95
N PRO A 10 -18.63 11.45 -1.92
CA PRO A 10 -17.72 10.91 -2.95
C PRO A 10 -16.37 10.46 -2.37
N ALA A 11 -15.66 9.54 -3.06
CA ALA A 11 -14.41 8.97 -2.58
C ALA A 11 -13.35 10.07 -2.38
N ARG A 12 -13.20 10.53 -1.13
CA ARG A 12 -12.19 11.54 -0.76
C ARG A 12 -10.80 10.90 -0.72
N ARG A 13 -9.81 11.69 -1.12
CA ARG A 13 -8.38 11.38 -0.97
C ARG A 13 -7.95 11.78 0.45
N PHE A 14 -7.33 10.85 1.16
CA PHE A 14 -6.74 11.07 2.47
C PHE A 14 -5.24 10.89 2.34
N LEU A 15 -4.47 11.85 2.83
CA LEU A 15 -3.02 11.79 2.70
C LEU A 15 -2.42 11.26 4.00
N MET A 16 -1.48 10.34 3.85
CA MET A 16 -0.72 9.80 4.96
C MET A 16 0.42 10.76 5.29
N ARG A 17 0.55 11.16 6.56
CA ARG A 17 1.74 11.86 7.06
C ARG A 17 2.85 10.89 7.42
N ALA A 18 4.07 11.40 7.58
CA ALA A 18 5.15 10.59 8.13
C ALA A 18 4.79 10.05 9.53
N SER A 19 5.14 8.79 9.76
CA SER A 19 4.86 8.08 11.00
C SER A 19 6.03 7.17 11.34
N THR A 20 6.52 7.31 12.57
CA THR A 20 7.59 6.47 13.14
C THR A 20 7.05 5.33 14.00
N SER A 21 5.74 5.31 14.26
CA SER A 21 5.09 4.29 15.11
C SER A 21 5.19 2.89 14.48
N THR A 22 4.97 1.85 15.28
CA THR A 22 4.72 0.49 14.76
C THR A 22 3.22 0.23 14.66
N GLY A 23 2.76 -0.56 13.69
CA GLY A 23 1.34 -0.95 13.63
C GLY A 23 0.86 -1.42 12.26
N ARG A 24 -0.46 -1.52 12.12
CA ARG A 24 -1.15 -1.96 10.91
C ARG A 24 -2.05 -0.85 10.37
N VAL A 25 -2.06 -0.70 9.05
CA VAL A 25 -3.03 0.14 8.31
C VAL A 25 -4.00 -0.77 7.57
N GLU A 26 -5.29 -0.47 7.67
CA GLU A 26 -6.36 -1.16 6.96
C GLU A 26 -7.15 -0.18 6.11
N VAL A 27 -7.11 -0.37 4.78
CA VAL A 27 -7.87 0.43 3.82
C VAL A 27 -9.11 -0.36 3.42
N VAL A 28 -10.28 0.10 3.85
CA VAL A 28 -11.57 -0.59 3.64
C VAL A 28 -12.41 0.12 2.57
N SER A 29 -12.33 1.44 2.44
CA SER A 29 -12.92 2.18 1.32
C SER A 29 -12.14 3.46 1.03
N GLY A 30 -12.57 4.27 0.06
CA GLY A 30 -11.96 5.58 -0.27
C GLY A 30 -10.56 5.49 -0.88
N ILE A 31 -9.80 6.60 -0.85
CA ILE A 31 -8.43 6.67 -1.40
C ILE A 31 -7.46 7.10 -0.31
N LEU A 32 -6.49 6.26 0.05
CA LEU A 32 -5.36 6.60 0.93
C LEU A 32 -4.10 6.83 0.10
N VAL A 33 -3.42 7.96 0.28
CA VAL A 33 -2.26 8.34 -0.53
C VAL A 33 -1.04 8.57 0.36
N PHE A 34 0.04 7.85 0.10
CA PHE A 34 1.37 8.09 0.66
C PHE A 34 2.09 9.05 -0.28
N THR A 35 2.00 10.33 0.04
CA THR A 35 2.38 11.41 -0.87
C THR A 35 3.87 11.59 -1.01
N ARG A 36 4.28 12.01 -2.19
CA ARG A 36 5.62 12.58 -2.39
C ARG A 36 5.57 14.07 -2.06
N ARG A 37 6.58 14.58 -1.34
CA ARG A 37 6.75 15.97 -0.89
C ARG A 37 6.58 17.04 -1.97
N ALA A 38 6.75 16.68 -3.25
CA ALA A 38 6.65 17.60 -4.39
C ALA A 38 5.46 17.31 -5.30
N ALA A 39 4.47 16.53 -4.86
CA ALA A 39 3.26 16.29 -5.64
C ALA A 39 2.43 17.59 -5.65
N THR A 40 2.53 18.34 -6.73
CA THR A 40 1.93 19.68 -6.91
C THR A 40 0.40 19.67 -6.99
N ASP A 41 -0.22 18.48 -6.97
CA ASP A 41 -1.63 18.28 -7.32
C ASP A 41 -2.45 17.64 -6.17
N ASN A 42 -1.93 17.63 -4.94
CA ASN A 42 -2.56 16.92 -3.82
C ASN A 42 -3.25 17.87 -2.83
N GLU A 43 -4.57 17.77 -2.73
CA GLU A 43 -5.35 18.30 -1.60
C GLU A 43 -5.15 17.39 -0.36
N GLU A 44 -4.40 17.87 0.64
CA GLU A 44 -4.15 17.20 1.93
C GLU A 44 -5.34 17.22 2.90
N PHE A 45 -5.79 16.03 3.32
CA PHE A 45 -6.56 15.84 4.54
C PHE A 45 -5.67 15.28 5.64
N ASP A 46 -5.38 16.10 6.66
CA ASP A 46 -4.51 15.79 7.80
C ASP A 46 -5.29 15.11 8.93
N LEU A 47 -4.96 13.85 9.24
CA LEU A 47 -5.56 13.10 10.35
C LEU A 47 -5.05 13.53 11.75
N LYS A 48 -4.16 14.54 11.86
CA LYS A 48 -3.59 15.01 13.14
C LYS A 48 -3.80 16.51 13.42
N GLY A 49 -4.55 17.24 12.61
CA GLY A 49 -4.88 18.64 12.88
C GLY A 49 -5.98 18.76 13.93
N GLY A 50 -5.76 19.53 15.00
CA GLY A 50 -6.81 19.90 15.95
C GLY A 50 -8.04 20.53 15.28
N SER A 51 -9.09 20.75 16.05
CA SER A 51 -10.48 21.07 15.65
C SER A 51 -10.72 22.23 14.65
N ASP A 52 -9.68 22.94 14.17
CA ASP A 52 -9.82 24.21 13.43
C ASP A 52 -8.96 24.33 12.16
N ASN A 53 -8.74 23.29 11.35
CA ASN A 53 -8.09 23.47 10.03
C ASN A 53 -8.98 23.00 8.84
N PRO A 54 -9.56 23.92 8.06
CA PRO A 54 -10.54 23.55 7.03
C PRO A 54 -9.99 23.32 5.60
N TYR A 55 -8.69 23.48 5.27
CA TYR A 55 -8.19 23.36 3.88
C TYR A 55 -6.71 22.89 3.75
N PRO A 56 -6.32 22.31 2.59
CA PRO A 56 -5.15 21.44 2.42
C PRO A 56 -3.79 22.16 2.50
N ARG A 57 -2.79 21.46 3.05
CA ARG A 57 -1.38 21.88 2.99
C ARG A 57 -0.66 21.05 1.91
N LEU A 58 0.40 21.61 1.34
CA LEU A 58 1.35 20.82 0.58
C LEU A 58 2.10 19.93 1.58
N ALA A 59 2.29 18.65 1.26
CA ALA A 59 3.10 17.77 2.08
C ALA A 59 4.50 18.37 2.24
N ASP A 60 4.85 18.82 3.45
CA ASP A 60 6.15 19.39 3.78
C ASP A 60 7.24 18.31 3.91
N GLU A 61 6.82 17.05 3.97
CA GLU A 61 7.59 15.81 3.96
C GLU A 61 6.92 14.70 3.13
N ASP A 62 7.66 13.65 2.78
CA ASP A 62 7.07 12.47 2.15
C ASP A 62 6.18 11.72 3.16
N GLY A 63 4.94 11.44 2.76
CA GLY A 63 4.00 10.64 3.53
C GLY A 63 4.46 9.20 3.67
N SER A 64 5.06 8.83 4.81
CA SER A 64 5.71 7.53 4.98
C SER A 64 5.39 6.85 6.30
N TRP A 65 5.29 5.52 6.31
CA TRP A 65 5.17 4.74 7.54
C TRP A 65 6.04 3.49 7.47
N THR A 66 7.35 3.70 7.58
CA THR A 66 8.35 2.66 7.33
C THR A 66 8.47 1.60 8.43
N ASN A 67 7.97 1.90 9.64
CA ASN A 67 7.90 0.95 10.75
C ASN A 67 6.57 0.17 10.80
N MET A 68 5.71 0.32 9.80
CA MET A 68 4.46 -0.43 9.68
C MET A 68 4.73 -1.94 9.57
N THR A 69 4.00 -2.74 10.36
CA THR A 69 4.09 -4.21 10.30
C THR A 69 3.29 -4.77 9.13
N ALA A 70 2.13 -4.19 8.83
CA ALA A 70 1.29 -4.63 7.72
C ALA A 70 0.45 -3.49 7.13
N LEU A 71 0.44 -3.42 5.79
CA LEU A 71 -0.52 -2.66 5.00
C LEU A 71 -1.56 -3.65 4.46
N VAL A 72 -2.82 -3.50 4.88
CA VAL A 72 -3.91 -4.37 4.45
C VAL A 72 -4.91 -3.59 3.61
N ILE A 73 -5.19 -4.13 2.44
CA ILE A 73 -5.99 -3.53 1.38
C ILE A 73 -7.22 -4.42 1.20
N ARG A 74 -8.33 -3.99 1.81
CA ARG A 74 -9.63 -4.68 1.74
C ARG A 74 -10.57 -4.04 0.73
N GLY A 75 -10.44 -2.74 0.49
CA GLY A 75 -11.24 -2.02 -0.49
C GLY A 75 -10.63 -0.67 -0.82
N GLY A 76 -11.32 0.09 -1.67
CA GLY A 76 -10.84 1.41 -2.08
C GLY A 76 -9.52 1.34 -2.86
N ARG A 77 -8.73 2.40 -2.75
CA ARG A 77 -7.44 2.52 -3.44
C ARG A 77 -6.38 3.03 -2.47
N THR A 78 -5.24 2.36 -2.43
CA THR A 78 -4.04 2.84 -1.75
C THR A 78 -3.03 3.28 -2.80
N VAL A 79 -2.53 4.51 -2.73
CA VAL A 79 -1.61 5.08 -3.71
C VAL A 79 -0.26 5.32 -3.06
N LEU A 80 0.81 4.79 -3.64
CA LEU A 80 2.19 5.03 -3.21
C LEU A 80 2.91 5.88 -4.26
N GLU A 81 3.18 7.14 -3.94
CA GLU A 81 3.81 8.10 -4.87
C GLU A 81 5.35 8.09 -4.82
N HIS A 82 5.93 7.34 -3.87
CA HIS A 82 7.38 7.26 -3.68
C HIS A 82 7.82 5.90 -3.09
N ALA A 83 9.08 5.54 -3.29
CA ALA A 83 9.61 4.20 -2.96
C ALA A 83 9.88 3.94 -1.46
N GLN A 84 9.67 4.94 -0.60
CA GLN A 84 9.85 4.85 0.85
C GLN A 84 8.51 5.01 1.61
N ALA A 85 7.38 4.84 0.92
CA ALA A 85 6.06 4.99 1.52
C ALA A 85 5.82 3.97 2.65
N ILE A 86 6.24 2.72 2.43
CA ILE A 86 6.25 1.67 3.45
C ILE A 86 7.65 1.07 3.63
N GLY A 87 7.82 0.33 4.72
CA GLY A 87 9.10 -0.29 5.07
C GLY A 87 9.36 -1.58 4.33
N ARG A 88 10.65 -1.92 4.19
CA ARG A 88 11.07 -3.23 3.67
C ARG A 88 10.65 -4.41 4.58
N GLN A 89 10.28 -4.12 5.83
CA GLN A 89 9.80 -5.11 6.80
C GLN A 89 8.26 -5.19 6.86
N THR A 90 7.56 -4.37 6.08
CA THR A 90 6.09 -4.33 6.04
C THR A 90 5.55 -5.47 5.20
N ASP A 91 4.54 -6.19 5.70
CA ASP A 91 3.73 -7.11 4.90
C ASP A 91 2.68 -6.33 4.13
N VAL A 92 2.49 -6.63 2.84
CA VAL A 92 1.35 -6.14 2.06
C VAL A 92 0.33 -7.27 1.96
N ARG A 93 -0.94 -6.98 2.22
CA ARG A 93 -2.01 -7.99 2.20
C ARG A 93 -3.21 -7.48 1.43
N PHE A 94 -3.61 -8.21 0.41
CA PHE A 94 -4.94 -8.11 -0.17
C PHE A 94 -5.85 -9.10 0.54
N GLU A 95 -6.97 -8.61 1.05
CA GLU A 95 -7.95 -9.43 1.76
C GLU A 95 -9.34 -9.04 1.23
N ALA A 96 -10.04 -9.96 0.59
CA ALA A 96 -11.37 -9.68 0.07
C ALA A 96 -12.31 -9.18 1.18
N LYS A 97 -13.21 -8.27 0.82
CA LYS A 97 -14.42 -7.98 1.60
C LYS A 97 -15.38 -9.14 1.56
N THR A 98 -16.39 -9.09 2.42
CA THR A 98 -17.49 -10.07 2.47
C THR A 98 -18.24 -10.19 1.13
N ASP A 99 -18.26 -9.13 0.32
CA ASP A 99 -18.87 -9.12 -1.02
C ASP A 99 -17.94 -9.63 -2.13
N GLY A 100 -16.74 -10.12 -1.79
CA GLY A 100 -15.74 -10.63 -2.73
C GLY A 100 -14.94 -9.55 -3.45
N THR A 101 -15.16 -8.26 -3.12
CA THR A 101 -14.40 -7.16 -3.72
C THR A 101 -13.07 -6.94 -3.00
N TYR A 102 -12.06 -6.48 -3.75
CA TYR A 102 -10.76 -6.10 -3.22
C TYR A 102 -10.56 -4.59 -3.31
N GLY A 103 -9.55 -4.10 -2.57
CA GLY A 103 -8.97 -2.80 -2.85
C GLY A 103 -7.83 -2.91 -3.87
N VAL A 104 -7.39 -1.76 -4.36
CA VAL A 104 -6.31 -1.67 -5.35
C VAL A 104 -5.09 -0.98 -4.73
N LEU A 105 -3.90 -1.49 -5.03
CA LEU A 105 -2.63 -0.81 -4.76
C LEU A 105 -2.10 -0.13 -6.02
N GLU A 106 -2.12 1.20 -6.04
CA GLU A 106 -1.57 2.00 -7.12
C GLU A 106 -0.12 2.41 -6.80
N LEU A 107 0.79 2.18 -7.75
CA LEU A 107 2.19 2.59 -7.66
C LEU A 107 2.49 3.59 -8.77
N ALA A 108 2.92 4.79 -8.39
CA ALA A 108 3.20 5.85 -9.35
C ALA A 108 4.41 5.53 -10.25
N GLN A 109 4.55 6.27 -11.35
CA GLN A 109 5.67 6.12 -12.26
C GLN A 109 7.02 6.30 -11.57
N GLY A 110 7.96 5.40 -11.87
CA GLY A 110 9.30 5.39 -11.26
C GLY A 110 9.32 4.85 -9.82
N VAL A 111 8.18 4.46 -9.24
CA VAL A 111 8.13 3.85 -7.91
C VAL A 111 8.53 2.38 -8.00
N THR A 112 9.55 2.02 -7.24
CA THR A 112 9.88 0.63 -6.89
C THR A 112 9.76 0.48 -5.38
N GLN A 113 8.55 0.22 -4.89
CA GLN A 113 8.31 0.02 -3.47
C GLN A 113 8.78 -1.37 -3.05
N LYS A 114 9.48 -1.47 -1.92
CA LYS A 114 9.88 -2.77 -1.35
C LYS A 114 8.97 -3.14 -0.19
N CYS A 115 8.58 -4.41 -0.10
CA CYS A 115 7.91 -4.96 1.07
C CYS A 115 8.57 -6.26 1.50
N ARG A 116 8.26 -6.73 2.71
CA ARG A 116 8.77 -8.00 3.21
C ARG A 116 8.12 -9.15 2.46
N ASP A 117 6.80 -9.20 2.54
CA ASP A 117 5.95 -10.26 2.03
C ASP A 117 4.69 -9.68 1.40
N LEU A 118 4.17 -10.38 0.40
CA LEU A 118 2.86 -10.13 -0.19
C LEU A 118 1.94 -11.31 0.11
N TYR A 119 0.74 -11.04 0.59
CA TYR A 119 -0.33 -12.03 0.79
C TYR A 119 -1.55 -11.64 -0.03
N ILE A 120 -2.21 -12.63 -0.63
CA ILE A 120 -3.51 -12.50 -1.28
C ILE A 120 -4.41 -13.54 -0.62
N ASP A 121 -5.43 -13.09 0.13
CA ASP A 121 -6.32 -13.91 0.96
C ASP A 121 -5.58 -14.92 1.86
N GLY A 122 -4.55 -14.42 2.53
CA GLY A 122 -3.70 -15.24 3.41
C GLY A 122 -2.71 -16.15 2.67
N VAL A 123 -2.80 -16.28 1.35
CA VAL A 123 -1.81 -17.01 0.55
C VAL A 123 -0.62 -16.11 0.27
N ARG A 124 0.54 -16.48 0.84
CA ARG A 124 1.81 -15.78 0.61
C ARG A 124 2.27 -15.98 -0.83
N GLN A 125 2.66 -14.88 -1.47
CA GLN A 125 3.16 -14.87 -2.84
C GLN A 125 4.68 -15.08 -2.89
N THR A 126 5.18 -15.47 -4.06
CA THR A 126 6.61 -15.69 -4.29
C THR A 126 7.41 -14.37 -4.32
N ILE A 127 8.74 -14.49 -4.23
CA ILE A 127 9.65 -13.36 -4.40
C ILE A 127 9.60 -12.93 -5.87
N GLY A 128 9.60 -11.62 -6.10
CA GLY A 128 9.52 -11.06 -7.45
C GLY A 128 8.92 -9.67 -7.47
N THR A 129 8.66 -9.18 -8.68
CA THR A 129 7.98 -7.90 -8.89
C THR A 129 6.51 -8.11 -9.22
N TYR A 130 5.65 -7.35 -8.53
CA TYR A 130 4.20 -7.35 -8.67
C TYR A 130 3.73 -5.96 -9.09
N GLY A 131 2.75 -5.89 -9.98
CA GLY A 131 2.24 -4.62 -10.49
C GLY A 131 1.09 -4.82 -11.46
N SER A 132 0.66 -3.73 -12.08
CA SER A 132 -0.42 -3.72 -13.07
C SER A 132 0.06 -4.15 -14.46
N SER A 133 -0.88 -4.24 -15.40
CA SER A 133 -0.61 -4.34 -16.85
C SER A 133 0.23 -3.19 -17.41
N GLU A 134 0.14 -2.00 -16.81
CA GLU A 134 0.93 -0.82 -17.18
C GLU A 134 2.38 -0.87 -16.63
N SER A 135 2.66 -1.82 -15.74
CA SER A 135 3.97 -1.96 -15.11
C SER A 135 4.88 -2.98 -15.83
N GLY A 136 6.19 -2.84 -15.60
CA GLY A 136 7.19 -3.84 -15.99
C GLY A 136 7.28 -5.05 -15.05
N ALA A 137 6.26 -5.32 -14.23
CA ALA A 137 6.28 -6.39 -13.23
C ALA A 137 6.21 -7.80 -13.84
N GLN A 138 6.80 -8.77 -13.13
CA GLN A 138 6.76 -10.19 -13.49
C GLN A 138 5.37 -10.79 -13.24
N HIS A 139 4.70 -10.37 -12.17
CA HIS A 139 3.42 -10.89 -11.74
C HIS A 139 2.34 -9.80 -11.77
N ARG A 140 1.16 -10.15 -12.29
CA ARG A 140 -0.02 -9.28 -12.39
C ARG A 140 -1.22 -9.96 -11.74
N PRO A 141 -1.29 -9.98 -10.40
CA PRO A 141 -2.36 -10.70 -9.72
C PRO A 141 -3.69 -9.99 -9.96
N GLN A 142 -4.72 -10.82 -10.14
CA GLN A 142 -6.09 -10.39 -10.36
C GLN A 142 -7.00 -10.99 -9.28
N ASP A 143 -8.12 -10.34 -9.03
CA ASP A 143 -9.21 -10.91 -8.24
C ASP A 143 -9.93 -12.04 -9.00
N SER A 144 -10.89 -12.70 -8.34
CA SER A 144 -11.70 -13.76 -8.96
C SER A 144 -12.56 -13.30 -10.13
N ALA A 145 -12.78 -11.99 -10.28
CA ALA A 145 -13.52 -11.39 -11.38
C ALA A 145 -12.60 -10.92 -12.53
N GLY A 146 -11.28 -11.11 -12.40
CA GLY A 146 -10.28 -10.73 -13.40
C GLY A 146 -9.81 -9.27 -13.31
N ASN A 147 -10.20 -8.53 -12.27
CA ASN A 147 -9.71 -7.16 -12.06
C ASN A 147 -8.32 -7.16 -11.44
N GLU A 148 -7.43 -6.28 -11.90
CA GLU A 148 -6.08 -6.18 -11.35
C GLU A 148 -6.10 -5.67 -9.90
N LEU A 149 -5.31 -6.30 -9.02
CA LEU A 149 -5.10 -5.82 -7.65
C LEU A 149 -4.15 -4.62 -7.57
N PHE A 150 -3.46 -4.34 -8.68
CA PHE A 150 -2.48 -3.27 -8.80
C PHE A 150 -2.87 -2.29 -9.90
N ALA A 151 -2.50 -1.03 -9.74
CA ALA A 151 -2.67 0.02 -10.75
C ALA A 151 -1.40 0.84 -10.91
N GLY A 152 -1.30 1.55 -12.04
CA GLY A 152 -0.19 2.44 -12.35
C GLY A 152 1.09 1.72 -12.77
N PRO A 153 2.08 2.47 -13.30
CA PRO A 153 3.27 1.90 -13.95
C PRO A 153 4.40 1.50 -12.99
N GLY A 154 4.29 1.82 -11.68
CA GLY A 154 5.27 1.42 -10.68
C GLY A 154 5.20 -0.07 -10.32
N VAL A 155 6.14 -0.55 -9.50
CA VAL A 155 6.26 -1.96 -9.11
C VAL A 155 6.44 -2.14 -7.60
N LEU A 156 5.84 -3.20 -7.07
CA LEU A 156 6.09 -3.72 -5.73
C LEU A 156 7.11 -4.85 -5.82
N HIS A 157 8.26 -4.69 -5.17
CA HIS A 157 9.30 -5.71 -5.07
C HIS A 157 9.17 -6.44 -3.72
N VAL A 158 8.67 -7.67 -3.79
CA VAL A 158 8.56 -8.58 -2.64
C VAL A 158 9.93 -9.17 -2.35
N LEU A 159 10.41 -9.07 -1.12
CA LEU A 159 11.79 -9.42 -0.75
C LEU A 159 11.95 -10.86 -0.21
N ARG A 160 10.87 -11.53 0.18
CA ARG A 160 10.89 -12.90 0.73
C ARG A 160 9.78 -13.76 0.14
N ASP A 161 10.06 -15.05 -0.01
CA ASP A 161 9.14 -16.06 -0.56
C ASP A 161 8.92 -17.24 0.40
N GLY A 162 8.83 -17.00 1.71
CA GLY A 162 8.55 -18.10 2.65
C GLY A 162 9.59 -19.24 2.70
N ARG A 163 10.72 -19.16 2.00
CA ARG A 163 11.86 -20.05 2.24
C ARG A 163 12.57 -19.66 3.54
N GLN A 164 11.95 -20.01 4.66
CA GLN A 164 12.67 -20.30 5.89
C GLN A 164 13.30 -21.70 5.71
N GLY A 165 14.60 -21.75 5.41
CA GLY A 165 15.42 -22.94 5.55
C GLY A 165 15.55 -23.85 4.32
N LEU A 166 16.67 -23.72 3.61
CA LEU A 166 17.43 -24.91 3.23
C LEU A 166 18.74 -24.85 4.01
N ILE A 167 18.77 -25.45 5.20
CA ILE A 167 20.04 -25.89 5.78
C ILE A 167 20.39 -27.14 4.99
N VAL A 168 21.39 -27.02 4.12
CA VAL A 168 22.04 -28.19 3.53
C VAL A 168 22.88 -28.83 4.65
N THR A 169 22.37 -29.87 5.28
CA THR A 169 23.19 -30.72 6.14
C THR A 169 23.95 -31.69 5.24
N PHE A 170 25.24 -31.47 5.06
CA PHE A 170 26.13 -32.49 4.53
C PHE A 170 26.25 -33.59 5.59
N ARG A 171 26.02 -34.85 5.19
CA ARG A 171 26.47 -36.03 5.94
C ARG A 171 27.81 -36.48 5.37
#